data_AF-A0A542XV91-F1
#
_entry.id   AF-A0A542XV91-F1
#
_cell.length_a   1.000
_cell.length_b   1.000
_cell.length_c   1.000
_cell.angle_alpha   90.00
_cell.angle_beta   90.00
_cell.angle_gamma   90.00
#
_symmetry.space_group_name_H-M   'P 1'
#
loop_
_entity.id
_entity.type
_entity.pdbx_description
1 polymer ?
#
loop_
_entity_poly.entity_id
_entity_poly.type
_entity_poly.pdbx_seq_one_letter_code
_entity_poly.pdbx_strand_id
1 'polypeptide(L)'
;MEQPHDLTVEAPRAWDRPAVTVPVLVCLSLVGGRFPSFSVEANLWTLGTGGVLIWLGLGNRVPRRPAPDGLGRGAVWWTLPVVVFVVFEGATFVAAAGDDFPTFSRLADPLLEDGLIRSVGWLAWLSAFWGLVRR
;
A
#
# COMPACT_ATOMS: atom_id res chain seq x y z
N MET A 1 -39.10 -20.77 29.64
CA MET A 1 -37.65 -20.59 29.89
C MET A 1 -37.02 -20.39 28.54
N GLU A 2 -36.90 -19.14 28.09
CA GLU A 2 -36.27 -18.81 26.82
C GLU A 2 -34.79 -18.55 27.08
N GLN A 3 -33.98 -19.30 26.35
CA GLN A 3 -32.54 -19.40 26.46
C GLN A 3 -31.91 -18.05 26.09
N PRO A 4 -31.08 -17.43 26.95
CA PRO A 4 -30.42 -16.19 26.58
C PRO A 4 -29.52 -16.48 25.38
N HIS A 5 -29.75 -15.76 24.29
CA HIS A 5 -28.89 -15.74 23.12
C HIS A 5 -27.46 -15.51 23.60
N ASP A 6 -26.63 -16.54 23.48
CA ASP A 6 -25.19 -16.43 23.66
C ASP A 6 -24.73 -15.33 22.71
N LEU A 7 -24.42 -14.16 23.29
CA LEU A 7 -23.65 -13.11 22.65
C LEU A 7 -22.28 -13.73 22.39
N THR A 8 -22.12 -14.44 21.29
CA THR A 8 -20.81 -14.79 20.77
C THR A 8 -20.14 -13.47 20.41
N VAL A 9 -19.46 -12.86 21.37
CA VAL A 9 -18.50 -11.79 21.14
C VAL A 9 -17.50 -12.41 20.19
N GLU A 10 -17.61 -12.07 18.91
CA GLU A 10 -16.67 -12.51 17.88
C GLU A 10 -15.29 -12.07 18.38
N ALA A 11 -14.46 -13.03 18.81
CA ALA A 11 -13.21 -12.72 19.49
C ALA A 11 -12.40 -11.75 18.62
N PRO A 12 -11.78 -10.68 19.19
CA PRO A 12 -11.00 -9.74 18.41
C PRO A 12 -9.98 -10.50 17.58
N ARG A 13 -10.19 -10.57 16.25
CA ARG A 13 -9.30 -11.32 15.36
C ARG A 13 -7.92 -10.67 15.50
N ALA A 14 -6.86 -11.46 15.64
CA ALA A 14 -5.52 -10.97 15.99
C ALA A 14 -5.05 -9.79 15.10
N TRP A 15 -5.53 -9.74 13.86
CA TRP A 15 -5.28 -8.69 12.86
C TRP A 15 -5.86 -7.29 13.20
N ASP A 16 -6.82 -7.19 14.12
CA ASP A 16 -7.34 -5.90 14.61
C ASP A 16 -6.39 -5.21 15.59
N ARG A 17 -5.51 -5.99 16.24
CA ARG A 17 -4.60 -5.46 17.26
C ARG A 17 -3.43 -4.77 16.58
N PRO A 18 -3.22 -3.45 16.78
CA PRO A 18 -2.09 -2.74 16.19
C PRO A 18 -0.75 -3.31 16.66
N ALA A 19 -0.71 -3.87 17.88
CA ALA A 19 0.44 -4.60 18.41
C ALA A 19 0.86 -5.84 17.60
N VAL A 20 -0.02 -6.38 16.75
CA VAL A 20 0.30 -7.48 15.82
C VAL A 20 0.57 -6.93 14.43
N THR A 21 -0.32 -6.08 13.91
CA THR A 21 -0.23 -5.60 12.53
C THR A 21 0.95 -4.68 12.29
N VAL A 22 1.22 -3.72 13.18
CA VAL A 22 2.31 -2.76 12.98
C VAL A 22 3.67 -3.45 12.91
N PRO A 23 4.05 -4.36 13.85
CA PRO A 23 5.30 -5.09 13.73
C PRO A 23 5.41 -5.92 12.45
N VAL A 24 4.33 -6.59 12.03
CA VAL A 24 4.33 -7.38 10.78
C VAL A 24 4.61 -6.48 9.57
N LEU A 25 3.91 -5.36 9.45
CA LEU A 25 4.12 -4.42 8.35
C LEU A 25 5.54 -3.84 8.37
N VAL A 26 6.06 -3.51 9.56
CA VAL A 26 7.44 -3.03 9.72
C VAL A 26 8.45 -4.09 9.27
N CYS A 27 8.31 -5.34 9.71
CA CYS A 27 9.20 -6.43 9.30
C CYS A 27 9.16 -6.65 7.78
N LEU A 28 7.97 -6.73 7.18
CA LEU A 28 7.81 -6.86 5.73
C LEU A 28 8.45 -5.70 4.98
N SER A 29 8.33 -4.50 5.55
CA SER A 29 8.89 -3.28 4.99
C SER A 29 10.42 -3.25 5.01
N LEU A 30 11.01 -3.64 6.14
CA LEU A 30 12.46 -3.75 6.29
C LEU A 30 13.03 -4.79 5.34
N VAL A 31 12.36 -5.92 5.14
CA VAL A 31 12.77 -6.94 4.15
C VAL A 31 12.69 -6.37 2.73
N GLY A 32 11.57 -5.74 2.37
CA GLY A 32 11.39 -5.12 1.06
C GLY A 32 12.44 -4.06 0.75
N GLY A 33 12.82 -3.25 1.75
CA GLY A 33 13.84 -2.21 1.62
C GLY A 33 15.27 -2.73 1.41
N ARG A 34 15.53 -4.02 1.60
CA ARG A 34 16.84 -4.63 1.28
C ARG A 34 17.04 -4.84 -0.23
N PHE A 35 15.96 -5.03 -0.98
CA PHE A 35 16.06 -5.34 -2.42
C PHE A 35 16.28 -4.07 -3.24
N PRO A 36 17.26 -4.04 -4.16
CA PRO A 36 17.45 -2.91 -5.07
C PRO A 36 16.16 -2.58 -5.82
N SER A 37 15.91 -1.28 -6.01
CA SER A 37 14.72 -0.84 -6.76
C SER A 37 14.72 -1.43 -8.17
N PHE A 38 13.54 -1.87 -8.62
CA PHE A 38 13.32 -2.54 -9.91
C PHE A 38 14.07 -3.86 -10.12
N SER A 39 14.65 -4.47 -9.07
CA SER A 39 15.22 -5.81 -9.16
C SER A 39 14.13 -6.89 -9.29
N VAL A 40 14.51 -8.08 -9.73
CA VAL A 40 13.59 -9.24 -9.80
C VAL A 40 13.04 -9.58 -8.42
N GLU A 41 13.89 -9.54 -7.39
CA GLU A 41 13.51 -9.82 -6.00
C GLU A 41 12.50 -8.80 -5.48
N ALA A 42 12.72 -7.50 -5.74
CA ALA A 42 11.79 -6.45 -5.37
C ALA A 42 10.42 -6.64 -6.06
N ASN A 43 10.41 -7.00 -7.34
CA ASN A 43 9.20 -7.28 -8.08
C ASN A 43 8.45 -8.50 -7.52
N LEU A 44 9.15 -9.61 -7.24
CA LEU A 44 8.56 -10.80 -6.64
C LEU A 44 8.01 -10.51 -5.24
N TRP A 45 8.72 -9.72 -4.43
CA TRP A 45 8.26 -9.30 -3.12
C TRP A 45 6.99 -8.46 -3.20
N THR A 46 6.91 -7.55 -4.18
CA THR A 46 5.74 -6.71 -4.46
C THR A 46 4.54 -7.52 -4.90
N LEU A 47 4.73 -8.42 -5.86
CA LEU A 47 3.67 -9.29 -6.34
C LEU A 47 3.17 -10.24 -5.25
N GLY A 48 4.08 -10.81 -4.45
CA GLY A 48 3.74 -11.72 -3.35
C GLY A 48 2.95 -11.01 -2.25
N THR A 49 3.49 -9.91 -1.71
CA THR A 49 2.82 -9.14 -0.64
C THR A 49 1.52 -8.51 -1.12
N GLY A 50 1.50 -7.93 -2.32
CA GLY A 50 0.31 -7.37 -2.96
C GLY A 50 -0.76 -8.43 -3.22
N GLY A 51 -0.37 -9.59 -3.76
CA GLY A 51 -1.28 -10.73 -3.98
C GLY A 51 -1.92 -11.23 -2.68
N VAL A 52 -1.13 -11.34 -1.61
CA VAL A 52 -1.67 -11.69 -0.27
C VAL A 52 -2.66 -10.63 0.22
N LEU A 53 -2.35 -9.34 0.09
CA LEU A 53 -3.26 -8.26 0.50
C LEU A 53 -4.56 -8.29 -0.31
N ILE A 54 -4.48 -8.46 -1.63
CA ILE A 54 -5.66 -8.62 -2.52
C ILE A 54 -6.51 -9.81 -2.08
N TRP A 55 -5.88 -10.96 -1.83
CA TRP A 55 -6.58 -12.17 -1.38
C TRP A 55 -7.25 -11.98 -0.01
N LEU A 56 -6.59 -11.30 0.93
CA LEU A 56 -7.18 -10.97 2.24
C LEU A 56 -8.39 -10.05 2.09
N GLY A 57 -8.30 -9.03 1.24
CA GLY A 57 -9.37 -8.06 0.98
C GLY A 57 -10.58 -8.66 0.27
N LEU A 58 -10.35 -9.40 -0.83
CA LEU A 58 -11.42 -10.06 -1.60
C LEU A 58 -12.03 -11.23 -0.85
N GLY A 59 -11.24 -11.93 -0.03
CA GLY A 59 -11.68 -13.09 0.75
C GLY A 59 -12.40 -12.73 2.06
N ASN A 60 -12.62 -11.46 2.36
CA ASN A 60 -13.22 -10.97 3.62
C ASN A 60 -12.57 -11.59 4.87
N ARG A 61 -11.26 -11.87 4.80
CA ARG A 61 -10.55 -12.62 5.85
C ARG A 61 -10.17 -11.76 7.04
N VAL A 62 -10.28 -10.45 6.90
CA VAL A 62 -9.94 -9.43 7.90
C VAL A 62 -11.20 -8.63 8.24
N PRO A 63 -11.42 -8.25 9.51
CA PRO A 63 -12.52 -7.37 9.89
C PRO A 63 -12.48 -6.05 9.12
N ARG A 64 -13.62 -5.68 8.52
CA ARG A 64 -13.78 -4.39 7.84
C ARG A 64 -14.19 -3.31 8.83
N ARG A 65 -13.62 -2.13 8.65
CA ARG A 65 -14.03 -0.89 9.29
C ARG A 65 -15.05 -0.20 8.39
N PRO A 66 -16.03 0.50 8.98
CA PRO A 66 -17.00 1.25 8.18
C PRO A 66 -16.28 2.22 7.25
N ALA A 67 -16.73 2.25 5.99
CA ALA A 67 -16.24 3.22 5.04
C ALA A 67 -16.66 4.64 5.52
N PRO A 68 -15.78 5.64 5.44
CA PRO A 68 -16.16 7.02 5.63
C PRO A 68 -17.20 7.38 4.58
N ASP A 69 -18.06 8.33 4.92
CA ASP A 69 -19.03 8.88 3.97
C ASP A 69 -18.32 9.31 2.67
N GLY A 70 -19.05 9.24 1.56
CA GLY A 70 -18.49 9.30 0.20
C GLY A 70 -17.47 10.42 -0.04
N LEU A 71 -16.61 10.21 -1.04
CA LEU A 71 -15.55 11.15 -1.42
C LEU A 71 -16.12 12.56 -1.65
N GLY A 72 -15.83 13.48 -0.73
CA GLY A 72 -16.24 14.87 -0.85
C GLY A 72 -15.61 15.55 -2.07
N ARG A 73 -16.15 16.71 -2.47
CA ARG A 73 -15.65 17.47 -3.65
C ARG A 73 -14.15 17.77 -3.59
N GLY A 74 -13.57 17.88 -2.39
CA GLY A 74 -12.12 18.06 -2.20
C GLY A 74 -11.26 16.90 -2.73
N ALA A 75 -11.82 15.70 -2.89
CA ALA A 75 -11.10 14.58 -3.50
C ALA A 75 -10.71 14.87 -4.96
N VAL A 76 -11.52 15.64 -5.69
CA VAL A 76 -11.21 16.06 -7.07
C VAL A 76 -9.97 16.94 -7.11
N TRP A 77 -9.81 17.83 -6.11
CA TRP A 77 -8.66 18.73 -6.00
C TRP A 77 -7.34 17.99 -5.80
N TRP A 78 -7.37 16.80 -5.20
CA TRP A 78 -6.20 15.96 -5.00
C TRP A 78 -5.99 14.93 -6.12
N THR A 79 -7.08 14.37 -6.65
CA THR A 79 -7.00 13.37 -7.72
C THR A 79 -6.57 14.00 -9.05
N LEU A 80 -6.99 15.23 -9.36
CA LEU A 80 -6.61 15.88 -10.61
C LEU A 80 -5.08 16.08 -10.74
N PRO A 81 -4.36 16.67 -9.76
CA PRO A 81 -2.90 16.75 -9.81
C PRO A 81 -2.22 15.38 -9.95
N VAL A 82 -2.70 14.36 -9.25
CA VAL A 82 -2.16 12.99 -9.34
C VAL A 82 -2.34 12.43 -10.75
N VAL A 83 -3.52 12.57 -11.34
CA VAL A 83 -3.80 12.10 -12.71
C VAL A 83 -2.93 12.85 -13.72
N VAL A 84 -2.86 14.18 -13.63
CA VAL A 84 -2.00 14.99 -14.50
C VAL A 84 -0.56 14.52 -14.38
N PHE A 85 -0.04 14.39 -13.16
CA PHE A 85 1.32 13.91 -12.91
C PHE A 85 1.57 12.53 -13.54
N VAL A 86 0.68 11.56 -13.34
CA VAL A 86 0.78 10.22 -13.93
C VAL A 86 0.77 10.26 -15.47
N VAL A 87 -0.08 11.10 -16.07
CA VAL A 87 -0.14 11.24 -17.55
C VAL A 87 1.15 11.83 -18.09
N PHE A 88 1.69 12.88 -17.48
CA PHE A 88 2.95 13.49 -17.90
C PHE A 88 4.11 12.52 -17.75
N GLU A 89 4.24 11.85 -16.60
CA GLU A 89 5.26 10.81 -16.37
C GLU A 89 5.19 9.68 -17.40
N GLY A 90 3.98 9.16 -17.68
CA GLY A 90 3.79 8.11 -18.67
C GLY A 90 4.14 8.58 -20.08
N ALA A 91 3.74 9.80 -20.44
CA ALA A 91 4.02 10.37 -21.76
C ALA A 91 5.53 10.61 -21.98
N THR A 92 6.23 11.17 -21.01
CA THR A 92 7.68 11.40 -21.10
C THR A 92 8.48 10.10 -21.12
N PHE A 93 8.03 9.10 -20.35
CA PHE A 93 8.61 7.76 -20.38
C PHE A 93 8.45 7.10 -21.77
N VAL A 94 7.25 7.10 -22.34
CA VAL A 94 6.97 6.50 -23.67
C VAL A 94 7.69 7.25 -24.79
N ALA A 95 7.75 8.58 -24.70
CA ALA A 95 8.45 9.41 -25.69
C ALA A 95 9.98 9.29 -25.60
N ALA A 96 10.51 8.58 -24.59
CA ALA A 96 11.94 8.50 -24.30
C ALA A 96 12.60 9.88 -24.28
N ALA A 97 11.92 10.86 -23.66
CA ALA A 97 12.30 12.28 -23.68
C ALA A 97 13.69 12.60 -23.08
N GLY A 98 14.37 11.59 -22.54
CA GLY A 98 15.77 11.70 -22.16
C GLY A 98 15.97 12.53 -20.90
N ASP A 99 17.14 13.15 -20.80
CA ASP A 99 17.52 13.98 -19.65
C ASP A 99 17.00 15.41 -19.76
N ASP A 100 16.45 15.80 -20.92
CA ASP A 100 15.79 17.09 -21.11
C ASP A 100 14.47 17.16 -20.32
N PHE A 101 13.81 16.01 -20.14
CA PHE A 101 12.58 15.85 -19.34
C PHE A 101 12.64 14.57 -18.51
N PRO A 102 13.45 14.55 -17.43
CA PRO A 102 13.62 13.35 -16.62
C PRO A 102 12.31 13.00 -15.91
N THR A 103 11.94 11.72 -15.96
CA THR A 103 10.84 11.18 -15.16
C THR A 103 11.16 11.30 -13.68
N PHE A 104 10.12 11.40 -12.85
CA PHE A 104 10.23 11.35 -11.41
C PHE A 104 10.90 10.07 -10.94
N SER A 105 10.71 8.95 -11.65
CA SER A 105 11.43 7.71 -11.37
C SER A 105 12.95 7.90 -11.44
N ARG A 106 13.45 8.58 -12.48
CA ARG A 106 14.89 8.91 -12.61
C ARG A 106 15.35 9.90 -11.56
N LEU A 107 14.54 10.91 -11.26
CA LEU A 107 14.85 11.89 -10.22
C LEU A 107 14.88 11.25 -8.81
N ALA A 108 14.10 10.19 -8.61
CA ALA A 108 14.03 9.45 -7.37
C ALA A 108 15.16 8.40 -7.23
N ASP A 109 15.85 8.01 -8.30
CA ASP A 109 16.89 6.97 -8.27
C ASP A 109 17.93 7.19 -7.15
N PRO A 110 18.51 8.40 -6.94
CA PRO A 110 19.49 8.61 -5.87
C PRO A 110 18.90 8.40 -4.47
N LEU A 111 17.62 8.73 -4.28
CA LEU A 111 16.92 8.49 -3.01
C LEU A 111 16.62 7.00 -2.82
N LEU A 112 16.34 6.29 -3.91
CA LEU A 112 16.02 4.87 -3.90
C LEU A 112 17.25 3.97 -3.70
N GLU A 113 18.46 4.49 -3.83
CA GLU A 113 19.69 3.77 -3.42
C GLU A 113 19.71 3.50 -1.91
N ASP A 114 19.18 4.42 -1.11
CA ASP A 114 19.14 4.31 0.34
C ASP A 114 18.11 3.24 0.79
N GLY A 115 18.60 2.23 1.52
CA GLY A 115 17.77 1.13 2.02
C GLY A 115 16.74 1.56 3.07
N LEU A 116 17.00 2.62 3.84
CA LEU A 116 16.05 3.21 4.78
C LEU A 116 14.94 3.93 4.03
N ILE A 117 15.26 4.71 3.00
CA ILE A 117 14.23 5.37 2.16
C ILE A 117 13.33 4.33 1.50
N ARG A 118 13.91 3.27 0.93
CA ARG A 118 13.13 2.14 0.40
C ARG A 118 12.25 1.49 1.47
N SER A 119 12.79 1.27 2.67
CA SER A 119 12.03 0.71 3.79
C SER A 119 10.90 1.64 4.25
N VAL A 120 11.05 2.96 4.15
CA VAL A 120 9.97 3.90 4.45
C VAL A 120 8.90 3.86 3.36
N GLY A 121 9.30 3.84 2.09
CA GLY A 121 8.39 3.72 0.95
C GLY A 121 7.55 2.43 1.01
N TRP A 122 8.19 1.30 1.32
CA TRP A 122 7.51 0.04 1.55
C TRP A 122 6.49 0.11 2.69
N LEU A 123 6.81 0.81 3.78
CA LEU A 123 5.94 0.90 4.94
C LEU A 123 4.70 1.72 4.61
N ALA A 124 4.89 2.82 3.87
CA ALA A 124 3.81 3.66 3.37
C ALA A 124 2.88 2.86 2.43
N TRP A 125 3.46 2.13 1.47
CA TRP A 125 2.70 1.29 0.53
C TRP A 125 1.91 0.19 1.25
N LEU A 126 2.56 -0.60 2.11
CA LEU A 126 1.92 -1.65 2.90
C LEU A 126 0.81 -1.10 3.81
N SER A 127 1.03 0.04 4.45
CA SER A 127 0.04 0.67 5.33
C SER A 127 -1.18 1.16 4.58
N ALA A 128 -0.98 1.76 3.40
CA ALA A 128 -2.08 2.20 2.53
C ALA A 128 -2.95 1.01 2.09
N PHE A 129 -2.31 -0.05 1.58
CA PHE A 129 -3.04 -1.25 1.15
C PHE A 129 -3.69 -2.01 2.31
N TRP A 130 -3.03 -2.11 3.46
CA TRP A 130 -3.66 -2.67 4.66
C TRP A 130 -4.87 -1.83 5.13
N GLY A 131 -4.82 -0.51 4.93
CA GLY A 131 -5.96 0.37 5.10
C GLY A 131 -7.12 0.00 4.16
N LEU A 132 -6.83 -0.27 2.88
CA LEU A 132 -7.81 -0.67 1.87
C LEU A 132 -8.41 -2.05 2.14
N VAL A 133 -7.60 -3.05 2.55
CA VAL A 133 -8.07 -4.40 2.88
C VAL A 133 -9.12 -4.40 4.00
N ARG A 134 -9.02 -3.41 4.91
CA ARG A 134 -9.95 -3.25 6.04
C ARG A 134 -11.09 -2.27 5.75
N ARG A 135 -11.33 -1.89 4.50
CA ARG A 135 -12.54 -1.17 4.08
C ARG A 135 -13.47 -2.12 3.32
#